data_AF-A0A124G8Q0-F1
#
_entry.id   AF-A0A124G8Q0-F1
#
_cell.length_a   1.000
_cell.length_b   1.000
_cell.length_c   1.000
_cell.angle_alpha   90.00
_cell.angle_beta   90.00
_cell.angle_gamma   90.00
#
_symmetry.space_group_name_H-M   'P 1'
#
loop_
_entity.id
_entity.type
_entity.pdbx_description
1 polymer ?
#
loop_
_entity_poly.entity_id
_entity_poly.type
_entity_poly.pdbx_seq_one_letter_code
_entity_poly.pdbx_strand_id
1 'polypeptide(L)' 'MHDDHAARLTLTPTQWTTVDFARRDLEYARSEDLAHLGEAGLILLIEKLRGRLGDALQVVDELAMEPPQ' A
#
# COMPACT_ATOMS: atom_id res chain seq x y z
N MET A 1 -1.18 7.39 -31.08
CA MET A 1 -1.43 8.57 -30.23
C MET A 1 -1.45 8.03 -28.81
N HIS A 2 -0.55 8.52 -27.96
CA HIS A 2 -0.43 8.09 -26.57
C HIS A 2 -1.69 8.57 -25.83
N ASP A 3 -2.50 7.65 -25.34
CA ASP A 3 -3.66 7.99 -24.53
C ASP A 3 -3.21 8.67 -23.24
N ASP A 4 -3.86 9.81 -22.98
CA ASP A 4 -3.65 10.78 -21.92
C ASP A 4 -4.13 10.25 -20.54
N HIS A 5 -4.02 8.93 -20.30
CA HIS A 5 -4.47 8.26 -19.07
C HIS A 5 -3.69 8.68 -17.82
N ALA A 6 -2.60 9.43 -17.99
CA ALA A 6 -1.83 10.03 -16.92
C ALA A 6 -2.36 11.42 -16.53
N ALA A 7 -3.67 11.67 -16.64
CA ALA A 7 -4.31 12.59 -15.71
C ALA A 7 -3.88 12.15 -14.32
N ARG A 8 -2.93 12.86 -13.72
CA ARG A 8 -2.27 12.48 -12.46
C ARG A 8 -3.36 12.17 -11.44
N LEU A 9 -3.57 10.88 -11.18
CA LEU A 9 -4.54 10.42 -10.19
C LEU A 9 -4.21 11.15 -8.90
N THR A 10 -5.06 12.11 -8.55
CA THR A 10 -4.84 12.96 -7.39
C THR A 10 -5.49 12.25 -6.23
N LEU A 11 -4.67 11.61 -5.41
CA LEU A 11 -5.14 10.94 -4.20
C LEU A 11 -5.73 11.98 -3.26
N THR A 12 -6.85 11.64 -2.64
CA THR A 12 -7.33 12.38 -1.48
C THR A 12 -6.29 12.32 -0.35
N PRO A 13 -6.31 13.25 0.63
CA PRO A 13 -5.38 13.20 1.76
C PRO A 13 -5.39 11.85 2.49
N THR A 14 -6.56 11.22 2.65
CA THR A 14 -6.71 9.91 3.28
C THR A 14 -6.09 8.80 2.45
N GLN A 15 -6.37 8.74 1.15
CA GLN A 15 -5.76 7.75 0.24
C GLN A 15 -4.24 7.90 0.18
N TRP A 16 -3.75 9.16 0.13
CA TRP A 16 -2.32 9.44 0.17
C TRP A 16 -1.68 8.92 1.47
N THR A 17 -2.34 9.18 2.59
CA THR A 17 -1.88 8.73 3.91
C THR A 17 -1.83 7.21 4.00
N THR A 18 -2.85 6.52 3.49
CA THR A 18 -2.91 5.06 3.41
C THR A 18 -1.72 4.51 2.60
N VAL A 19 -1.48 5.06 1.41
CA VAL A 19 -0.37 4.64 0.55
C VAL A 19 0.99 4.94 1.18
N ASP A 20 1.16 6.09 1.82
CA ASP A 20 2.41 6.46 2.50
C ASP A 20 2.71 5.53 3.67
N PHE A 21 1.72 5.18 4.50
CA PHE A 21 1.90 4.19 5.56
C PHE A 21 2.28 2.82 5.02
N ALA A 22 1.60 2.34 3.97
CA ALA A 22 1.93 1.07 3.33
C ALA A 22 3.37 1.06 2.79
N ARG A 23 3.81 2.16 2.17
CA ARG A 23 5.19 2.30 1.67
C ARG A 23 6.23 2.30 2.78
N ARG A 24 6.00 3.06 3.86
CA ARG A 24 6.93 3.13 5.00
C ARG A 24 7.05 1.79 5.70
N ASP A 25 5.94 1.08 5.88
CA ASP A 25 5.94 -0.24 6.51
C ASP A 25 6.64 -1.29 5.64
N LEU A 26 6.49 -1.21 4.32
CA LEU A 26 7.23 -2.05 3.38
C LEU A 26 8.74 -1.77 3.41
N GLU A 27 9.13 -0.49 3.43
CA GLU A 27 10.54 -0.10 3.53
C GLU A 27 11.16 -0.58 4.83
N TYR A 28 10.45 -0.38 5.94
CA TYR A 28 10.85 -0.89 7.25
C TYR A 28 11.06 -2.41 7.20
N ALA A 29 10.08 -3.17 6.70
CA ALA A 29 10.17 -4.63 6.61
C ALA A 29 11.33 -5.12 5.71
N ARG A 30 11.68 -4.35 4.67
CA ARG A 30 12.82 -4.64 3.80
C ARG A 30 14.17 -4.43 4.49
N SER A 31 14.22 -3.47 5.41
CA SER A 31 15.44 -3.15 6.18
C SER A 31 15.63 -4.03 7.42
N GLU A 32 14.59 -4.78 7.81
CA GLU A 32 14.63 -5.65 8.99
C GLU A 32 15.54 -6.87 8.79
N ASP A 33 16.27 -7.23 9.85
CA ASP A 33 17.04 -8.46 9.87
C ASP A 33 16.14 -9.64 10.26
N LEU A 34 15.61 -10.29 9.24
CA LEU A 34 14.66 -11.39 9.37
C LEU A 34 15.22 -12.57 10.18
N ALA A 35 16.55 -12.75 10.23
CA ALA A 35 17.16 -13.84 10.99
C ALA A 35 17.06 -13.61 12.51
N HIS A 36 16.90 -12.36 12.95
CA HIS A 36 16.88 -11.98 14.37
C HIS A 36 15.46 -11.77 14.93
N LEU A 37 14.43 -11.71 14.10
CA LEU A 37 13.04 -11.48 14.54
C LEU A 37 12.40 -12.69 15.25
N GLY A 38 12.93 -13.90 15.02
CA GLY A 38 12.30 -15.15 15.48
C GLY A 38 10.94 -15.40 14.83
N GLU A 39 10.36 -16.57 15.08
CA GLU A 39 9.11 -16.98 14.43
C GLU A 39 7.94 -16.03 14.69
N ALA A 40 7.73 -15.64 15.95
CA ALA A 40 6.65 -14.72 16.32
C ALA A 40 6.81 -13.33 15.67
N GLY A 41 8.04 -12.81 15.59
CA GLY A 41 8.31 -11.54 14.93
C GLY A 41 8.04 -11.60 13.43
N LEU A 42 8.42 -12.71 12.78
CA LEU A 42 8.13 -12.95 11.36
C LEU A 42 6.63 -13.04 11.08
N ILE A 43 5.87 -13.73 11.93
CA ILE A 43 4.40 -13.80 11.80
C ILE A 43 3.80 -12.40 11.86
N LEU A 44 4.17 -11.60 12.87
CA LEU A 44 3.65 -10.24 13.01
C LEU A 44 4.03 -9.34 11.84
N LEU A 45 5.25 -9.47 11.33
CA LEU A 45 5.72 -8.71 10.17
C LEU A 45 4.89 -9.03 8.92
N ILE A 46 4.67 -10.32 8.64
CA ILE A 46 3.87 -10.77 7.50
C ILE A 46 2.42 -10.30 7.64
N GLU A 47 1.83 -10.43 8.83
CA GLU A 47 0.45 -9.99 9.10
C GLU A 47 0.28 -8.49 8.90
N LYS A 48 1.25 -7.70 9.37
CA LYS A 48 1.29 -6.25 9.14
C LYS A 48 1.37 -5.93 7.64
N LEU A 49 2.26 -6.58 6.90
CA LEU A 49 2.41 -6.37 5.46
C LEU A 49 1.16 -6.77 4.69
N ARG A 50 0.50 -7.86 5.07
CA ARG A 50 -0.76 -8.30 4.48
C ARG A 50 -1.85 -7.25 4.65
N GLY A 51 -1.99 -6.70 5.87
CA GLY A 51 -2.93 -5.62 6.13
C GLY A 51 -2.67 -4.40 5.26
N ARG A 52 -1.41 -3.95 5.18
CA ARG A 52 -1.02 -2.80 4.34
C ARG A 52 -1.25 -3.01 2.86
N LEU A 53 -1.03 -4.22 2.36
CA LEU A 53 -1.35 -4.55 0.99
C LEU A 53 -2.86 -4.47 0.75
N GLY A 54 -3.68 -4.97 1.68
CA GLY A 54 -5.13 -4.84 1.63
C GLY A 54 -5.59 -3.37 1.57
N ASP A 55 -5.06 -2.54 2.48
CA ASP A 55 -5.37 -1.10 2.53
C ASP A 55 -5.00 -0.40 1.20
N ALA A 56 -3.85 -0.73 0.61
CA ALA A 56 -3.40 -0.15 -0.65
C ALA A 56 -4.23 -0.63 -1.86
N LEU A 57 -4.62 -1.91 -1.88
CA LEU A 57 -5.50 -2.46 -2.91
C LEU A 57 -6.88 -1.82 -2.86
N GLN A 58 -7.41 -1.53 -1.68
CA GLN A 58 -8.67 -0.80 -1.54
C GLN A 58 -8.59 0.58 -2.21
N VAL A 59 -7.47 1.31 -2.05
CA VAL A 59 -7.28 2.60 -2.74
C VAL A 59 -7.25 2.41 -4.27
N VAL A 60 -6.64 1.34 -4.76
CA VAL A 60 -6.66 1.02 -6.20
C VAL A 60 -8.09 0.74 -6.68
N ASP A 61 -8.86 -0.05 -5.93
CA ASP A 61 -10.25 -0.35 -6.25
C ASP A 61 -11.11 0.93 -6.26
N GLU A 62 -10.92 1.82 -5.29
CA GLU A 62 -11.58 3.13 -5.22
C GLU A 62 -11.29 4.01 -6.45
N LEU A 63 -10.06 3.95 -6.98
CA LEU A 63 -9.68 4.71 -8.17
C LEU A 63 -10.15 4.05 -9.47
N ALA A 64 -10.30 2.73 -9.49
CA ALA A 64 -10.81 1.98 -10.64
C ALA A 64 -12.33 2.09 -10.78
N MET A 65 -13.04 2.34 -9.67
CA MET A 65 -14.49 2.57 -9.64
C MET A 65 -14.79 4.04 -9.95
N GLU A 66 -14.77 4.41 -11.23
CA GLU A 66 -15.28 5.71 -11.69
C GLU A 66 -16.81 5.77 -11.44
N PRO A 67 -17.36 6.79 -10.76
CA PRO A 67 -18.82 6.90 -10.61
C PRO A 67 -19.45 7.08 -12.00
N PRO A 68 -20.63 6.48 -12.27
CA PRO A 68 -21.34 6.73 -13.53
C PRO A 68 -21.65 8.23 -13.63
N GLN A 69 -21.24 8.84 -14.74
CA GLN A 69 -21.49 10.25 -15.07
C GLN A 69 -22.97 10.53 -15.32
#